data_AF-A0A0A1XLS3-F1
#
_entry.id   AF-A0A0A1XLS3-F1
#
_cell.length_a   1.000
_cell.length_b   1.000
_cell.length_c   1.000
_cell.angle_alpha   90.00
_cell.angle_beta   90.00
_cell.angle_gamma   90.00
#
_symmetry.space_group_name_H-M   'P 1'
#
loop_
_entity.id
_entity.type
_entity.pdbx_description
1 polymer ?
#
loop_
_entity_poly.entity_id
_entity_poly.type
_entity_poly.pdbx_seq_one_letter_code
_entity_poly.pdbx_strand_id
1 'polypeptide(L)'
;MSQNSRYRPNNRRNQQRNKNAPTANLNEESNPVVKVFQEYARELDDKHDRYERIVKLSRDITIEAKRIIFLLHTIDGRKNNRSKVLEEAEQRLTKVIEINFKSIALELIGQDPYQYRGAYSPGLQEFIEAYSFMEYYKVGADEISGTMSDWNFLQQKMQYEQDDKPHQMKDDSQLPVDSPMDVKVEHEIKTEPQKFEFFVDPTEYILGISDLTGELMRRCINSLGSGETDVCLETCKVLQQLYSGYISLNVQRNRELSRKIYTMRQSVLKAENVCYNVKVRGGEAAKWGAVFENKVTEDLDEGFY
;
A
#
# COMPACT_ATOMS: atom_id res chain seq x y z
N MET A 1 -26.87 -53.62 1.22
CA MET A 1 -26.85 -53.33 -0.23
C MET A 1 -26.45 -51.87 -0.37
N SER A 2 -25.17 -51.62 -0.65
CA SER A 2 -24.66 -51.11 -1.95
C SER A 2 -25.08 -49.66 -2.25
N GLN A 3 -24.26 -48.68 -2.62
CA GLN A 3 -22.82 -48.38 -2.64
C GLN A 3 -22.72 -46.93 -3.21
N ASN A 4 -21.53 -46.31 -3.13
CA ASN A 4 -21.03 -45.13 -3.86
C ASN A 4 -21.37 -43.73 -3.31
N SER A 5 -20.55 -43.10 -2.45
CA SER A 5 -19.14 -42.65 -2.59
C SER A 5 -18.92 -41.52 -3.59
N ARG A 6 -18.45 -40.36 -3.09
CA ARG A 6 -17.28 -39.63 -3.62
C ARG A 6 -16.74 -38.65 -2.55
N TYR A 7 -16.14 -39.22 -1.52
CA TYR A 7 -15.18 -38.51 -0.66
C TYR A 7 -13.86 -38.40 -1.44
N ARG A 8 -13.39 -37.19 -1.74
CA ARG A 8 -12.08 -36.96 -2.40
C ARG A 8 -10.97 -37.11 -1.35
N PRO A 9 -10.08 -38.12 -1.43
CA PRO A 9 -8.92 -38.19 -0.55
C PRO A 9 -7.82 -37.28 -1.09
N ASN A 10 -7.22 -36.49 -0.19
CA ASN A 10 -6.00 -35.74 -0.42
C ASN A 10 -4.85 -36.70 -0.76
N ASN A 11 -4.51 -36.80 -2.05
CA ASN A 11 -3.44 -37.66 -2.52
C ASN A 11 -2.09 -36.94 -2.35
N ARG A 12 -1.59 -36.83 -1.11
CA ARG A 12 -0.16 -36.61 -0.86
C ARG A 12 0.60 -37.86 -1.27
N ARG A 13 0.83 -38.03 -2.58
CA ARG A 13 1.80 -39.00 -3.09
C ARG A 13 3.18 -38.51 -2.68
N ASN A 14 3.71 -39.10 -1.61
CA ASN A 14 5.14 -39.21 -1.37
C ASN A 14 5.80 -39.74 -2.64
N GLN A 15 6.41 -38.86 -3.43
CA GLN A 15 7.40 -39.27 -4.41
C GLN A 15 8.62 -39.75 -3.62
N GLN A 16 8.67 -41.04 -3.33
CA GLN A 16 9.93 -41.71 -3.04
C GLN A 16 10.81 -41.56 -4.28
N ARG A 17 11.76 -40.63 -4.20
CA ARG A 17 12.86 -40.49 -5.17
C ARG A 17 13.56 -41.84 -5.28
N ASN A 18 13.36 -42.51 -6.41
CA ASN A 18 14.09 -43.71 -6.77
C ASN A 18 15.56 -43.31 -6.97
N LYS A 19 16.43 -43.67 -6.01
CA LYS A 19 17.83 -43.21 -5.93
C LYS A 19 18.81 -43.91 -6.87
N ASN A 20 18.35 -44.81 -7.74
CA ASN A 20 19.24 -45.67 -8.54
C ASN A 20 18.92 -45.61 -10.04
N ALA A 21 18.97 -44.41 -10.64
CA ALA A 21 19.18 -44.30 -12.08
C ALA A 21 20.70 -44.18 -12.33
N PRO A 22 21.29 -44.92 -13.28
CA PRO A 22 22.71 -44.82 -13.56
C PRO A 22 23.01 -43.40 -14.05
N THR A 23 23.83 -42.67 -13.30
CA THR A 23 24.41 -41.39 -13.70
C THR A 23 25.27 -41.63 -14.92
N ALA A 24 24.72 -41.36 -16.10
CA ALA A 24 25.50 -41.23 -17.30
C ALA A 24 26.44 -40.03 -17.09
N ASN A 25 27.73 -40.31 -16.90
CA ASN A 25 28.82 -39.33 -16.98
C ASN A 25 28.86 -38.75 -18.40
N LEU A 26 27.94 -37.85 -18.69
CA LEU A 26 28.13 -36.81 -19.70
C LEU A 26 28.80 -35.68 -18.94
N ASN A 27 29.79 -35.03 -19.52
CA ASN A 27 30.36 -33.81 -18.93
C ASN A 27 29.25 -32.74 -18.84
N GLU A 28 28.45 -32.77 -17.77
CA GLU A 28 27.22 -31.99 -17.61
C GLU A 28 27.51 -30.49 -17.62
N GLU A 29 28.68 -30.07 -17.12
CA GLU A 29 29.13 -28.68 -17.12
C GLU A 29 29.53 -28.13 -18.49
N SER A 30 29.83 -28.99 -19.48
CA SER A 30 30.18 -28.52 -20.83
C SER A 30 29.01 -28.55 -21.81
N ASN A 31 27.87 -29.13 -21.43
CA ASN A 31 26.68 -29.20 -22.28
C ASN A 31 26.14 -27.78 -22.55
N PRO A 32 26.06 -27.33 -23.81
CA PRO A 32 25.60 -25.99 -24.16
C PRO A 32 24.17 -25.71 -23.66
N VAL A 33 23.31 -26.72 -23.62
CA VAL A 33 21.96 -26.58 -23.05
C VAL A 33 22.03 -26.32 -21.54
N VAL A 34 22.86 -27.06 -20.81
CA VAL A 34 23.00 -26.87 -19.36
C VAL A 34 23.56 -25.47 -19.05
N LYS A 35 24.54 -24.98 -19.81
CA LYS A 35 25.07 -23.62 -19.65
C LYS A 35 24.01 -22.53 -19.86
N VAL A 36 23.20 -22.67 -20.91
CA VAL A 36 22.11 -21.73 -21.18
C VAL A 36 21.06 -21.77 -20.06
N PHE A 37 20.71 -22.95 -19.54
CA PHE A 37 19.79 -23.05 -18.40
C PHE A 37 20.39 -22.52 -17.08
N GLN A 38 21.72 -22.58 -16.90
CA GLN A 38 22.41 -21.93 -15.78
C GLN A 38 22.38 -20.40 -15.90
N GLU A 39 22.39 -19.85 -17.12
CA GLU A 39 22.16 -18.42 -17.36
C GLU A 39 20.72 -18.02 -17.04
N TYR A 40 19.73 -18.79 -17.52
CA TYR A 40 18.32 -18.56 -17.20
C TYR A 40 18.04 -18.64 -15.70
N ALA A 41 18.64 -19.61 -15.01
CA ALA A 41 18.51 -19.73 -13.56
C ALA A 41 19.02 -18.47 -12.85
N ARG A 42 20.20 -17.96 -13.21
CA ARG A 42 20.76 -16.73 -12.64
C ARG A 42 19.87 -15.51 -12.87
N GLU A 43 19.29 -15.38 -14.06
CA GLU A 43 18.36 -14.28 -14.37
C GLU A 43 17.06 -14.38 -13.55
N LEU A 44 16.50 -15.58 -13.43
CA LEU A 44 15.28 -15.81 -12.64
C LEU A 44 15.52 -15.61 -11.15
N ASP A 45 16.68 -16.03 -10.63
CA ASP A 45 17.07 -15.85 -9.24
C ASP A 45 17.25 -14.35 -8.92
N ASP A 46 17.97 -13.58 -9.75
CA ASP A 46 18.10 -12.11 -9.56
C ASP A 46 16.73 -11.42 -9.58
N LYS A 47 15.86 -11.81 -10.52
CA LYS A 47 14.49 -11.29 -10.60
C LYS A 47 13.70 -11.62 -9.32
N HIS A 48 13.81 -12.83 -8.80
CA HIS A 48 13.10 -13.25 -7.60
C HIS A 48 13.64 -12.53 -6.36
N ASP A 49 14.97 -12.42 -6.23
CA ASP A 49 15.61 -11.70 -5.13
C ASP A 49 15.20 -10.22 -5.13
N ARG A 50 15.16 -9.57 -6.29
CA ARG A 50 14.65 -8.19 -6.43
C ARG A 50 13.19 -8.09 -6.00
N TYR A 51 12.35 -9.02 -6.46
CA TYR A 51 10.93 -9.05 -6.07
C TYR A 51 10.78 -9.15 -4.55
N GLU A 52 11.52 -10.05 -3.89
CA GLU A 52 11.48 -10.21 -2.43
C GLU A 52 12.02 -8.99 -1.67
N ARG A 53 13.03 -8.28 -2.19
CA ARG A 53 13.49 -7.00 -1.63
C ARG A 53 12.39 -5.94 -1.68
N ILE A 54 11.70 -5.82 -2.82
CA ILE A 54 10.57 -4.88 -2.97
C ILE A 54 9.40 -5.27 -2.07
N VAL A 55 9.07 -6.56 -1.94
CA VAL A 55 8.01 -7.03 -1.03
C VAL A 55 8.28 -6.64 0.42
N LYS A 56 9.54 -6.74 0.87
CA LYS A 56 9.92 -6.31 2.23
C LYS A 56 9.70 -4.82 2.44
N LEU A 57 10.19 -3.98 1.52
CA LEU A 57 9.98 -2.53 1.56
C LEU A 57 8.47 -2.18 1.54
N SER A 58 7.71 -2.82 0.65
CA SER A 58 6.25 -2.66 0.53
C SER A 58 5.50 -3.02 1.83
N ARG A 59 5.93 -4.07 2.51
CA ARG A 59 5.37 -4.48 3.80
C ARG A 59 5.65 -3.45 4.90
N ASP A 60 6.86 -2.90 4.94
CA ASP A 60 7.22 -1.86 5.91
C ASP A 60 6.42 -0.57 5.67
N ILE A 61 6.22 -0.18 4.40
CA ILE A 61 5.33 0.93 4.01
C ILE A 61 3.89 0.65 4.49
N THR A 62 3.37 -0.55 4.23
CA THR A 62 2.01 -0.94 4.63
C THR A 62 1.82 -0.82 6.15
N ILE A 63 2.78 -1.32 6.93
CA ILE A 63 2.72 -1.27 8.40
C ILE A 63 2.73 0.18 8.88
N GLU A 64 3.60 1.02 8.31
CA GLU A 64 3.72 2.41 8.72
C GLU A 64 2.50 3.24 8.31
N ALA A 65 1.97 3.03 7.10
CA ALA A 65 0.74 3.67 6.63
C ALA A 65 -0.46 3.32 7.54
N LYS A 66 -0.63 2.05 7.94
CA LYS A 66 -1.64 1.64 8.94
C LYS A 66 -1.49 2.39 10.26
N ARG A 67 -0.27 2.50 10.77
CA ARG A 67 -0.01 3.23 12.02
C ARG A 67 -0.38 4.71 11.90
N ILE A 68 -0.14 5.32 10.74
CA ILE A 68 -0.53 6.70 10.45
C ILE A 68 -2.06 6.81 10.38
N ILE A 69 -2.76 5.88 9.75
CA ILE A 69 -4.24 5.84 9.73
C ILE A 69 -4.79 5.74 11.16
N PHE A 70 -4.25 4.84 11.99
CA PHE A 70 -4.64 4.74 13.40
C PHE A 70 -4.38 6.03 14.17
N LEU A 71 -3.23 6.67 13.94
CA LEU A 71 -2.89 7.96 14.52
C LEU A 71 -3.91 9.04 14.11
N LEU A 72 -4.29 9.12 12.84
CA LEU A 72 -5.29 10.07 12.32
C LEU A 72 -6.67 9.86 12.94
N HIS A 73 -7.06 8.61 13.21
CA HIS A 73 -8.31 8.30 13.94
C HIS A 73 -8.32 8.78 15.39
N THR A 74 -7.17 9.16 15.97
CA THR A 74 -7.13 9.71 17.34
C THR A 74 -7.53 11.17 17.43
N ILE A 75 -7.72 11.85 16.29
CA ILE A 75 -8.17 13.25 16.24
C ILE A 75 -9.61 13.34 16.75
N ASP A 76 -9.79 14.13 17.81
CA ASP A 76 -11.09 14.36 18.48
C ASP A 76 -11.19 15.84 18.83
N GLY A 77 -12.33 16.48 18.55
CA GLY A 77 -12.55 17.90 18.82
C GLY A 77 -12.32 18.27 20.29
N ARG A 78 -12.55 17.33 21.23
CA ARG A 78 -12.38 17.55 22.68
C ARG A 78 -10.92 17.59 23.13
N LYS A 79 -10.01 16.98 22.37
CA LYS A 79 -8.59 16.86 22.75
C LYS A 79 -7.73 18.02 22.22
N ASN A 80 -8.26 18.83 21.31
CA ASN A 80 -7.54 19.88 20.60
C ASN A 80 -6.16 19.41 20.08
N ASN A 81 -6.08 18.16 19.63
CA ASN A 81 -4.84 17.49 19.22
C ASN A 81 -4.62 17.49 17.70
N ARG A 82 -5.59 17.98 16.92
CA ARG A 82 -5.62 17.90 15.45
C ARG A 82 -4.31 18.38 14.80
N SER A 83 -3.88 19.60 15.10
CA SER A 83 -2.70 20.20 14.46
C SER A 83 -1.43 19.38 14.70
N LYS A 84 -1.18 18.97 15.96
CA LYS A 84 -0.02 18.14 16.32
C LYS A 84 -0.04 16.77 15.65
N VAL A 85 -1.22 16.14 15.63
CA VAL A 85 -1.40 14.82 14.99
C VAL A 85 -1.19 14.90 13.48
N LEU A 86 -1.67 15.97 12.82
CA LEU A 86 -1.47 16.17 11.40
C LEU A 86 -0.01 16.47 11.05
N GLU A 87 0.68 17.26 11.86
CA GLU A 87 2.11 17.52 11.69
C GLU A 87 2.92 16.22 11.82
N GLU A 88 2.64 15.41 12.84
CA GLU A 88 3.28 14.10 13.02
C GLU A 88 2.99 13.17 11.84
N ALA A 89 1.73 13.08 11.39
CA ALA A 89 1.35 12.24 10.26
C ALA A 89 2.06 12.68 8.96
N GLU A 90 2.14 13.99 8.71
CA GLU A 90 2.82 14.55 7.54
C GLU A 90 4.33 14.25 7.56
N GLN A 91 4.98 14.42 8.71
CA GLN A 91 6.40 14.09 8.86
C GLN A 91 6.66 12.60 8.59
N ARG A 92 5.81 11.71 9.11
CA ARG A 92 5.94 10.26 8.92
C ARG A 92 5.68 9.86 7.47
N LEU A 93 4.66 10.41 6.81
CA LEU A 93 4.39 10.19 5.39
C LEU A 93 5.54 10.68 4.51
N THR A 94 6.08 11.87 4.80
CA THR A 94 7.23 12.43 4.07
C THR A 94 8.45 11.51 4.20
N LYS A 95 8.72 11.01 5.41
CA LYS A 95 9.79 10.03 5.64
C LYS A 95 9.60 8.73 4.84
N VAL A 96 8.36 8.26 4.70
CA VAL A 96 8.04 7.09 3.88
C VAL A 96 8.36 7.34 2.40
N ILE A 97 8.07 8.54 1.86
CA ILE A 97 8.42 8.96 0.50
C ILE A 97 9.95 9.00 0.33
N GLU A 98 10.66 9.65 1.25
CA GLU A 98 12.11 9.92 1.13
C GLU A 98 12.98 8.68 1.31
N ILE A 99 12.54 7.71 2.12
CA ILE A 99 13.33 6.52 2.46
C ILE A 99 12.82 5.30 1.71
N ASN A 100 11.56 4.91 1.94
CA ASN A 100 11.06 3.62 1.49
C ASN A 100 10.73 3.63 0.00
N PHE A 101 9.97 4.63 -0.48
CA PHE A 101 9.68 4.74 -1.91
C PHE A 101 10.93 5.05 -2.73
N LYS A 102 11.87 5.86 -2.21
CA LYS A 102 13.19 6.05 -2.83
C LYS A 102 13.94 4.72 -2.99
N SER A 103 13.92 3.86 -1.96
CA SER A 103 14.56 2.54 -2.02
C SER A 103 13.91 1.62 -3.05
N ILE A 104 12.57 1.64 -3.16
CA ILE A 104 11.86 0.88 -4.21
C ILE A 104 12.20 1.44 -5.60
N ALA A 105 12.23 2.77 -5.75
CA ALA A 105 12.57 3.41 -7.01
C ALA A 105 14.00 3.06 -7.46
N LEU A 106 14.96 2.99 -6.54
CA LEU A 106 16.34 2.52 -6.80
C LEU A 106 16.37 1.07 -7.31
N GLU A 107 15.61 0.15 -6.69
CA GLU A 107 15.53 -1.25 -7.13
C GLU A 107 14.89 -1.41 -8.53
N LEU A 108 14.07 -0.45 -8.95
CA LEU A 108 13.35 -0.45 -10.23
C LEU A 108 14.07 0.30 -11.35
N ILE A 109 15.27 0.87 -11.10
CA ILE A 109 16.04 1.53 -12.16
C ILE A 109 16.34 0.53 -13.28
N GLY A 110 15.96 0.90 -14.51
CA GLY A 110 16.16 0.06 -15.70
C GLY A 110 15.26 -1.18 -15.76
N GLN A 111 14.25 -1.28 -14.88
CA GLN A 111 13.26 -2.36 -14.88
C GLN A 111 11.91 -1.85 -15.39
N ASP A 112 11.08 -2.75 -15.91
CA ASP A 112 9.67 -2.45 -16.16
C ASP A 112 8.90 -2.40 -14.82
N PRO A 113 8.33 -1.24 -14.42
CA PRO A 113 7.58 -1.13 -13.17
C PRO A 113 6.40 -2.10 -13.08
N TYR A 114 5.71 -2.36 -14.21
CA TYR A 114 4.53 -3.22 -14.23
C TYR A 114 4.86 -4.69 -13.91
N GLN A 115 6.08 -5.14 -14.22
CA GLN A 115 6.54 -6.49 -13.90
C GLN A 115 6.64 -6.72 -12.37
N TYR A 116 6.92 -5.67 -11.61
CA TYR A 116 7.07 -5.71 -10.15
C TYR A 116 5.88 -5.10 -9.41
N ARG A 117 4.81 -4.70 -10.12
CA ARG A 117 3.58 -4.13 -9.55
C ARG A 117 3.03 -4.96 -8.39
N GLY A 118 3.00 -6.28 -8.54
CA GLY A 118 2.52 -7.18 -7.49
C GLY A 118 3.31 -7.10 -6.17
N ALA A 119 4.57 -6.68 -6.20
CA ALA A 119 5.41 -6.55 -5.01
C ALA A 119 5.11 -5.26 -4.22
N TYR A 120 5.03 -4.12 -4.90
CA TYR A 120 4.87 -2.81 -4.24
C TYR A 120 3.41 -2.34 -4.11
N SER A 121 2.49 -2.92 -4.89
CA SER A 121 1.07 -2.53 -4.92
C SER A 121 0.41 -2.43 -3.53
N PRO A 122 0.56 -3.42 -2.61
CA PRO A 122 -0.05 -3.33 -1.29
C PRO A 122 0.42 -2.11 -0.48
N GLY A 123 1.74 -1.85 -0.46
CA GLY A 123 2.31 -0.70 0.23
C GLY A 123 1.89 0.63 -0.40
N LEU A 124 1.82 0.69 -1.72
CA LEU A 124 1.38 1.89 -2.44
C LEU A 124 -0.08 2.23 -2.15
N GLN A 125 -0.99 1.25 -2.23
CA GLN A 125 -2.41 1.47 -1.96
C GLN A 125 -2.66 1.95 -0.52
N GLU A 126 -2.03 1.31 0.47
CA GLU A 126 -2.15 1.70 1.87
C GLU A 126 -1.55 3.08 2.15
N PHE A 127 -0.42 3.41 1.50
CA PHE A 127 0.15 4.75 1.58
C PHE A 127 -0.80 5.81 1.02
N ILE A 128 -1.43 5.54 -0.13
CA ILE A 128 -2.39 6.46 -0.75
C ILE A 128 -3.62 6.63 0.14
N GLU A 129 -4.12 5.56 0.75
CA GLU A 129 -5.19 5.61 1.75
C GLU A 129 -4.81 6.52 2.94
N ALA A 130 -3.62 6.32 3.53
CA ALA A 130 -3.14 7.13 4.65
C ALA A 130 -2.95 8.61 4.28
N TYR A 131 -2.33 8.86 3.12
CA TYR A 131 -2.04 10.20 2.63
C TYR A 131 -3.32 10.98 2.33
N SER A 132 -4.25 10.35 1.61
CA SER A 132 -5.55 10.94 1.30
C SER A 132 -6.43 11.15 2.53
N PHE A 133 -6.33 10.26 3.54
CA PHE A 133 -7.04 10.46 4.81
C PHE A 133 -6.52 11.68 5.56
N MET A 134 -5.19 11.88 5.59
CA MET A 134 -4.58 13.10 6.13
C MET A 134 -5.07 14.35 5.39
N GLU A 135 -5.11 14.33 4.05
CA GLU A 135 -5.59 15.47 3.27
C GLU A 135 -7.05 15.82 3.58
N TYR A 136 -7.90 14.81 3.72
CA TYR A 136 -9.29 15.02 4.14
C TYR A 136 -9.37 15.77 5.50
N TYR A 137 -8.49 15.45 6.45
CA TYR A 137 -8.38 16.22 7.70
C TYR A 137 -7.77 17.62 7.54
N LYS A 138 -6.96 17.88 6.51
CA LYS A 138 -6.45 19.23 6.26
C LYS A 138 -7.52 20.13 5.65
N VAL A 139 -8.24 19.62 4.65
CA VAL A 139 -9.32 20.37 3.97
C VAL A 139 -10.47 20.71 4.91
N GLY A 140 -10.81 19.86 5.88
CA GLY A 140 -11.84 20.18 6.87
C GLY A 140 -11.43 21.19 7.96
N ALA A 141 -10.22 21.75 7.93
CA ALA A 141 -9.73 22.70 8.95
C ALA A 141 -9.65 24.14 8.42
N ASP A 142 -9.26 24.30 7.16
CA ASP A 142 -9.19 25.57 6.48
C ASP A 142 -10.28 25.59 5.41
N GLU A 143 -11.12 26.63 5.35
CA GLU A 143 -12.10 26.90 4.28
C GLU A 143 -11.44 27.13 2.90
N ILE A 144 -10.20 26.68 2.72
CA ILE A 144 -9.47 26.68 1.46
C ILE A 144 -9.92 25.43 0.72
N SER A 145 -10.55 25.66 -0.43
CA SER A 145 -10.92 24.72 -1.49
C SER A 145 -9.70 23.92 -1.99
N GLY A 146 -9.11 23.08 -1.14
CA GLY A 146 -8.06 22.15 -1.50
C GLY A 146 -8.68 20.96 -2.23
N THR A 147 -8.42 20.87 -3.53
CA THR A 147 -8.72 19.66 -4.30
C THR A 147 -7.87 18.51 -3.75
N MET A 148 -8.48 17.34 -3.60
CA MET A 148 -7.78 16.09 -3.25
C MET A 148 -6.63 15.86 -4.24
N SER A 149 -5.42 15.52 -3.74
CA SER A 149 -4.25 15.34 -4.58
C SER A 149 -4.40 14.12 -5.50
N ASP A 150 -4.23 14.30 -6.81
CA ASP A 150 -4.28 13.21 -7.78
C ASP A 150 -2.96 12.41 -7.87
N TRP A 151 -2.91 11.40 -8.74
CA TRP A 151 -1.70 10.60 -8.95
C TRP A 151 -0.54 11.43 -9.52
N ASN A 152 -0.81 12.48 -10.31
CA ASN A 152 0.24 13.35 -10.85
C ASN A 152 0.93 14.14 -9.75
N PHE A 153 0.16 14.62 -8.77
CA PHE A 153 0.71 15.30 -7.61
C PHE A 153 1.62 14.37 -6.79
N LEU A 154 1.21 13.12 -6.57
CA LEU A 154 2.06 12.14 -5.89
C LEU A 154 3.30 11.78 -6.73
N GLN A 155 3.15 11.64 -8.06
CA GLN A 155 4.26 11.41 -8.98
C GLN A 155 5.33 12.51 -8.86
N GLN A 156 4.91 13.78 -8.76
CA GLN A 156 5.81 14.91 -8.59
C GLN A 156 6.54 14.89 -7.24
N LYS A 157 5.90 14.37 -6.18
CA LYS A 157 6.54 14.20 -4.87
C LYS A 157 7.54 13.04 -4.81
N MET A 158 7.40 12.05 -5.68
CA MET A 158 8.24 10.85 -5.71
C MET A 158 9.33 10.92 -6.79
N GLN A 159 9.96 12.09 -6.90
CA GLN A 159 11.12 12.36 -7.76
C GLN A 159 12.39 12.36 -6.92
N TYR A 160 13.44 11.72 -7.41
CA TYR A 160 14.68 11.53 -6.66
C TYR A 160 15.91 11.84 -7.52
N GLU A 161 16.98 12.25 -6.84
CA GLU A 161 18.29 12.43 -7.43
C GLU A 161 19.28 11.48 -6.71
N GLN A 162 20.16 10.87 -7.49
CA GLN A 162 21.23 10.04 -6.97
C GLN A 162 22.41 10.95 -6.57
N ASP A 163 22.59 11.12 -5.26
CA ASP A 163 23.80 11.75 -4.72
C ASP A 163 24.92 10.72 -4.68
N ASP A 164 25.97 10.91 -5.48
CA ASP A 164 27.22 10.13 -5.51
C ASP A 164 28.09 10.30 -4.24
N LYS A 165 27.49 10.50 -3.06
CA LYS A 165 28.25 10.50 -1.81
C LYS A 165 28.40 9.07 -1.31
N PRO A 166 29.59 8.46 -1.38
CA PRO A 166 29.80 7.15 -0.78
C PRO A 166 29.46 7.24 0.71
N HIS A 167 28.50 6.42 1.15
CA HIS A 167 28.32 6.13 2.56
C HIS A 167 29.61 5.45 3.06
N GLN A 168 30.53 6.25 3.61
CA GLN A 168 31.59 5.73 4.44
C GLN A 168 30.94 5.11 5.68
N MET A 169 30.77 3.80 5.65
CA MET A 169 30.72 3.03 6.87
C MET A 169 32.04 3.30 7.59
N LYS A 170 31.97 3.91 8.78
CA LYS A 170 33.12 4.07 9.67
C LYS A 170 33.51 2.67 10.15
N ASP A 171 34.49 2.06 9.49
CA ASP A 171 35.26 0.96 10.06
C ASP A 171 36.37 1.58 10.92
N ASP A 172 36.21 1.41 12.22
CA ASP A 172 37.08 1.96 13.25
C ASP A 172 38.21 0.96 13.50
N SER A 173 39.21 0.95 12.62
CA SER A 173 40.46 0.22 12.87
C SER A 173 41.64 0.93 12.18
N GLN A 174 42.21 1.90 12.90
CA GLN A 174 43.49 2.51 12.56
C GLN A 174 44.66 1.56 12.86
N LEU A 175 45.56 1.37 11.89
CA LEU A 175 47.01 1.35 12.11
C LEU A 175 47.72 1.96 10.88
N PRO A 176 48.73 2.83 11.05
CA PRO A 176 49.39 3.54 9.96
C PRO A 176 50.66 2.81 9.47
N VAL A 177 50.90 2.81 8.15
CA VAL A 177 52.22 2.50 7.58
C VAL A 177 52.54 3.50 6.47
N ASP A 178 53.68 4.17 6.65
CA ASP A 178 54.35 5.14 5.78
C ASP A 178 54.68 4.60 4.37
N SER A 179 54.48 5.44 3.33
CA SER A 179 55.50 5.81 2.31
C SER A 179 54.89 6.37 1.00
N PRO A 180 55.66 7.12 0.19
CA PRO A 180 55.19 8.35 -0.45
C PRO A 180 54.98 8.29 -1.98
N MET A 181 54.24 9.30 -2.47
CA MET A 181 54.20 9.88 -3.82
C MET A 181 53.91 8.91 -4.99
N ASP A 182 52.63 8.86 -5.38
CA ASP A 182 52.24 8.61 -6.77
C ASP A 182 51.25 9.68 -7.22
N VAL A 183 51.60 10.31 -8.34
CA VAL A 183 50.81 11.34 -9.04
C VAL A 183 49.52 10.67 -9.56
N LYS A 184 48.40 10.85 -8.85
CA LYS A 184 47.08 10.52 -9.38
C LYS A 184 46.60 11.64 -10.28
N VAL A 185 46.56 11.36 -11.57
CA VAL A 185 45.81 12.13 -12.56
C VAL A 185 44.33 11.97 -12.21
N GLU A 186 43.75 12.99 -11.59
CA GLU A 186 42.30 13.09 -11.38
C GLU A 186 41.62 13.32 -12.73
N HIS A 187 41.11 12.25 -13.34
CA HIS A 187 40.01 12.42 -14.27
C HIS A 187 38.74 12.68 -13.46
N GLU A 188 38.45 13.97 -13.24
CA GLU A 188 37.11 14.43 -12.86
C GLU A 188 36.12 14.07 -13.97
N ILE A 189 35.57 12.86 -13.92
CA ILE A 189 34.33 12.54 -14.62
C ILE A 189 33.24 13.23 -13.80
N LYS A 190 32.78 14.39 -14.25
CA LYS A 190 31.54 14.99 -13.75
C LYS A 190 30.39 14.10 -14.23
N THR A 191 30.05 13.07 -13.46
CA THR A 191 28.79 12.35 -13.62
C THR A 191 27.67 13.31 -13.24
N GLU A 192 26.82 13.69 -14.19
CA GLU A 192 25.58 14.39 -13.85
C GLU A 192 24.73 13.47 -12.96
N PRO A 193 24.10 14.00 -11.89
CA PRO A 193 23.31 13.19 -10.99
C PRO A 193 22.17 12.52 -11.75
N GLN A 194 22.14 11.19 -11.74
CA GLN A 194 21.10 10.43 -12.42
C GLN A 194 19.77 10.65 -11.68
N LYS A 195 18.81 11.26 -12.36
CA LYS A 195 17.43 11.44 -11.87
C LYS A 195 16.65 10.15 -12.06
N PHE A 196 15.85 9.79 -11.06
CA PHE A 196 14.98 8.62 -11.11
C PHE A 196 13.71 8.89 -10.30
N GLU A 197 12.65 8.12 -10.56
CA GLU A 197 11.33 8.34 -9.95
C GLU A 197 10.68 7.02 -9.55
N PHE A 198 9.76 7.08 -8.60
CA PHE A 198 8.81 6.00 -8.38
C PHE A 198 7.57 6.25 -9.25
N PHE A 199 7.18 5.28 -10.08
CA PHE A 199 5.99 5.41 -10.93
C PHE A 199 4.70 5.10 -10.15
N VAL A 200 3.82 6.10 -10.06
CA VAL A 200 2.50 5.99 -9.43
C VAL A 200 1.47 5.61 -10.49
N ASP A 201 1.13 4.33 -10.58
CA ASP A 201 0.10 3.83 -11.49
C ASP A 201 -1.29 4.41 -11.11
N PRO A 202 -2.01 5.07 -12.04
CA PRO A 202 -3.34 5.60 -11.78
C PRO A 202 -4.33 4.56 -11.25
N THR A 203 -4.20 3.31 -11.67
CA THR A 203 -5.05 2.21 -11.19
C THR A 203 -4.82 1.93 -9.71
N GLU A 204 -3.55 1.92 -9.27
CA GLU A 204 -3.18 1.72 -7.86
C GLU A 204 -3.67 2.89 -7.01
N TYR A 205 -3.58 4.11 -7.54
CA TYR A 205 -4.14 5.28 -6.90
C TYR A 205 -5.65 5.17 -6.68
N ILE A 206 -6.42 4.85 -7.73
CA ILE A 206 -7.87 4.67 -7.61
C ILE A 206 -8.21 3.53 -6.63
N LEU A 207 -7.42 2.45 -6.58
CA LEU A 207 -7.63 1.39 -5.60
C LEU A 207 -7.37 1.87 -4.15
N GLY A 208 -6.30 2.61 -3.90
CA GLY A 208 -6.02 3.18 -2.56
C GLY A 208 -7.08 4.18 -2.10
N ILE A 209 -7.57 5.04 -3.00
CA ILE A 209 -8.66 5.99 -2.69
C ILE A 209 -9.97 5.26 -2.39
N SER A 210 -10.18 4.06 -2.93
CA SER A 210 -11.38 3.29 -2.63
C SER A 210 -11.39 2.80 -1.17
N ASP A 211 -10.22 2.51 -0.60
CA ASP A 211 -10.07 2.08 0.79
C ASP A 211 -10.26 3.21 1.80
N LEU A 212 -9.87 4.44 1.43
CA LEU A 212 -10.17 5.65 2.20
C LEU A 212 -11.65 5.73 2.62
N THR A 213 -12.57 5.27 1.76
CA THR A 213 -14.01 5.30 2.07
C THR A 213 -14.38 4.46 3.29
N GLY A 214 -13.63 3.38 3.55
CA GLY A 214 -13.73 2.60 4.78
C GLY A 214 -13.31 3.40 6.00
N GLU A 215 -12.20 4.14 5.91
CA GLU A 215 -11.72 4.98 7.01
C GLU A 215 -12.63 6.20 7.28
N LEU A 216 -13.18 6.81 6.23
CA LEU A 216 -14.19 7.86 6.37
C LEU A 216 -15.46 7.34 7.06
N MET A 217 -15.96 6.17 6.67
CA MET A 217 -17.08 5.54 7.37
C MET A 217 -16.76 5.29 8.86
N ARG A 218 -15.57 4.76 9.19
CA ARG A 218 -15.15 4.57 10.59
C ARG A 218 -15.12 5.89 11.34
N ARG A 219 -14.58 6.95 10.73
CA ARG A 219 -14.58 8.31 11.29
C ARG A 219 -16.00 8.80 11.57
N CYS A 220 -16.93 8.66 10.62
CA CYS A 220 -18.33 9.05 10.79
C CYS A 220 -18.96 8.40 12.03
N ILE A 221 -18.76 7.08 12.21
CA ILE A 221 -19.27 6.34 13.37
C ILE A 221 -18.60 6.80 14.68
N ASN A 222 -17.27 6.98 14.67
CA ASN A 222 -16.54 7.44 15.85
C ASN A 222 -16.96 8.87 16.27
N SER A 223 -17.16 9.76 15.31
CA SER A 223 -17.66 11.13 15.54
C SER A 223 -19.06 11.14 16.12
N LEU A 224 -19.94 10.22 15.68
CA LEU A 224 -21.26 10.04 16.30
C LEU A 224 -21.11 9.72 17.79
N GLY A 225 -20.23 8.79 18.16
CA GLY A 225 -19.96 8.42 19.56
C GLY A 225 -19.50 9.61 20.40
N SER A 226 -18.65 10.46 19.84
CA SER A 226 -18.17 11.70 20.48
C SER A 226 -19.22 12.81 20.54
N GLY A 227 -20.29 12.75 19.72
CA GLY A 227 -21.33 13.78 19.64
C GLY A 227 -21.06 14.87 18.60
N GLU A 228 -20.06 14.68 17.73
CA GLU A 228 -19.72 15.60 16.64
C GLU A 228 -20.61 15.31 15.41
N THR A 229 -21.87 15.74 15.47
CA THR A 229 -22.87 15.44 14.43
C THR A 229 -22.58 16.10 13.10
N ASP A 230 -21.95 17.28 13.10
CA ASP A 230 -21.61 18.02 11.88
C ASP A 230 -20.57 17.26 11.07
N VAL A 231 -19.54 16.72 11.74
CA VAL A 231 -18.52 15.86 11.12
C VAL A 231 -19.15 14.62 10.49
N CYS A 232 -20.19 14.05 11.10
CA CYS A 232 -20.90 12.90 10.52
C CYS A 232 -21.52 13.27 9.16
N LEU A 233 -22.19 14.42 9.09
CA LEU A 233 -22.84 14.93 7.88
C LEU A 233 -21.82 15.28 6.79
N GLU A 234 -20.74 15.95 7.14
CA GLU A 234 -19.64 16.28 6.22
C GLU A 234 -19.00 15.02 5.64
N THR A 235 -18.68 14.06 6.50
CA THR A 235 -18.09 12.78 6.08
C THR A 235 -19.03 12.01 5.14
N CYS A 236 -20.33 12.00 5.44
CA CYS A 236 -21.34 11.39 4.59
C CYS A 236 -21.41 12.06 3.21
N LYS A 237 -21.34 13.39 3.13
CA LYS A 237 -21.31 14.12 1.84
C LYS A 237 -20.10 13.74 1.01
N VAL A 238 -18.91 13.67 1.63
CA VAL A 238 -17.68 13.25 0.93
C VAL A 238 -17.80 11.82 0.42
N LEU A 239 -18.34 10.90 1.22
CA LEU A 239 -18.60 9.51 0.80
C LEU A 239 -19.56 9.43 -0.40
N GLN A 240 -20.63 10.22 -0.41
CA GLN A 240 -21.57 10.29 -1.53
C GLN A 240 -20.91 10.84 -2.81
N GLN A 241 -20.07 11.86 -2.68
CA GLN A 241 -19.33 12.43 -3.81
C GLN A 241 -18.33 11.44 -4.39
N LEU A 242 -17.56 10.76 -3.53
CA LEU A 242 -16.65 9.68 -3.94
C LEU A 242 -17.44 8.59 -4.66
N TYR A 243 -18.47 8.04 -4.04
CA TYR A 243 -19.27 6.97 -4.65
C TYR A 243 -19.86 7.37 -6.01
N SER A 244 -20.37 8.59 -6.14
CA SER A 244 -20.86 9.14 -7.41
C SER A 244 -19.75 9.20 -8.47
N GLY A 245 -18.54 9.59 -8.09
CA GLY A 245 -17.36 9.53 -8.95
C GLY A 245 -17.01 8.10 -9.38
N TYR A 246 -17.00 7.15 -8.45
CA TYR A 246 -16.67 5.75 -8.74
C TYR A 246 -17.67 5.05 -9.66
N ILE A 247 -18.98 5.26 -9.46
CA ILE A 247 -20.01 4.67 -10.34
C ILE A 247 -20.01 5.27 -11.74
N SER A 248 -19.42 6.47 -11.91
CA SER A 248 -19.24 7.10 -13.23
C SER A 248 -18.12 6.43 -14.05
N LEU A 249 -17.24 5.66 -13.41
CA LEU A 249 -16.14 4.97 -14.07
C LEU A 249 -16.67 3.77 -14.85
N ASN A 250 -16.64 3.85 -16.18
CA ASN A 250 -16.99 2.73 -17.06
C ASN A 250 -15.76 1.83 -17.33
N VAL A 251 -15.27 1.14 -16.30
CA VAL A 251 -14.09 0.27 -16.40
C VAL A 251 -14.50 -1.19 -16.56
N GLN A 252 -14.30 -1.73 -17.75
CA GLN A 252 -14.56 -3.13 -18.04
C GLN A 252 -13.44 -4.03 -17.50
N ARG A 253 -13.80 -5.24 -17.07
CA ARG A 253 -12.85 -6.33 -16.71
C ARG A 253 -11.91 -6.05 -15.53
N ASN A 254 -12.15 -5.04 -14.71
CA ASN A 254 -11.43 -4.84 -13.44
C ASN A 254 -12.23 -5.35 -12.24
N ARG A 255 -12.08 -6.65 -11.93
CA ARG A 255 -12.78 -7.32 -10.82
C ARG A 255 -12.45 -6.73 -9.46
N GLU A 256 -11.25 -6.22 -9.27
CA GLU A 256 -10.83 -5.64 -8.00
C GLU A 256 -11.56 -4.34 -7.73
N LEU A 257 -11.55 -3.42 -8.70
CA LEU A 257 -12.29 -2.17 -8.61
C LEU A 257 -13.79 -2.43 -8.40
N SER A 258 -14.40 -3.38 -9.12
CA SER A 258 -15.81 -3.73 -8.92
C SER A 258 -16.12 -4.17 -7.47
N ARG A 259 -15.24 -4.96 -6.84
CA ARG A 259 -15.38 -5.36 -5.44
C ARG A 259 -15.24 -4.16 -4.49
N LYS A 260 -14.28 -3.27 -4.75
CA LYS A 260 -14.10 -2.05 -3.95
C LYS A 260 -15.30 -1.13 -4.03
N ILE A 261 -15.90 -0.94 -5.22
CA ILE A 261 -17.13 -0.15 -5.41
C ILE A 261 -18.30 -0.76 -4.63
N TYR A 262 -18.42 -2.09 -4.61
CA TYR A 262 -19.43 -2.76 -3.80
C TYR A 262 -19.25 -2.46 -2.30
N THR A 263 -18.03 -2.60 -1.77
CA THR A 263 -17.73 -2.27 -0.36
C THR A 263 -17.96 -0.79 -0.07
N MET A 264 -17.58 0.10 -0.99
CA MET A 264 -17.80 1.55 -0.89
C MET A 264 -19.28 1.89 -0.75
N ARG A 265 -20.16 1.22 -1.51
CA ARG A 265 -21.61 1.38 -1.37
C ARG A 265 -22.08 1.06 0.06
N GLN A 266 -21.53 0.01 0.67
CA GLN A 266 -21.86 -0.33 2.06
C GLN A 266 -21.37 0.73 3.05
N SER A 267 -20.17 1.30 2.81
CA SER A 267 -19.65 2.42 3.60
C SER A 267 -20.55 3.65 3.52
N VAL A 268 -21.03 4.00 2.32
CA VAL A 268 -22.00 5.10 2.11
C VAL A 268 -23.29 4.84 2.88
N LEU A 269 -23.91 3.68 2.69
CA LEU A 269 -25.18 3.35 3.36
C LEU A 269 -25.06 3.41 4.88
N LYS A 270 -23.94 2.97 5.45
CA LYS A 270 -23.69 3.07 6.90
C LYS A 270 -23.60 4.52 7.37
N ALA A 271 -22.87 5.38 6.64
CA ALA A 271 -22.77 6.80 6.98
C ALA A 271 -24.12 7.54 6.80
N GLU A 272 -24.89 7.21 5.77
CA GLU A 272 -26.24 7.76 5.55
C GLU A 272 -27.20 7.36 6.68
N ASN A 273 -27.17 6.10 7.11
CA ASN A 273 -27.97 5.64 8.24
C ASN A 273 -27.59 6.34 9.55
N VAL A 274 -26.30 6.58 9.79
CA VAL A 274 -25.82 7.40 10.92
C VAL A 274 -26.45 8.79 10.86
N CYS A 275 -26.36 9.47 9.70
CA CYS A 275 -26.89 10.82 9.53
C CYS A 275 -28.41 10.87 9.65
N TYR A 276 -29.12 9.89 9.11
CA TYR A 276 -30.56 9.72 9.24
C TYR A 276 -30.98 9.60 10.72
N ASN A 277 -30.29 8.73 11.46
CA ASN A 277 -30.57 8.50 12.87
C ASN A 277 -30.32 9.75 13.72
N VAL A 278 -29.24 10.48 13.45
CA VAL A 278 -28.97 11.79 14.06
C VAL A 278 -30.10 12.78 13.77
N LYS A 279 -30.57 12.84 12.53
CA LYS A 279 -31.61 13.79 12.12
C LYS A 279 -32.97 13.50 12.76
N VAL A 280 -33.36 12.23 12.85
CA VAL A 280 -34.68 11.81 13.36
C VAL A 280 -34.72 11.75 14.89
N ARG A 281 -33.67 11.24 15.54
CA ARG A 281 -33.66 10.99 16.98
C ARG A 281 -32.94 12.06 17.80
N GLY A 282 -32.18 12.94 17.16
CA GLY A 282 -31.21 13.81 17.83
C GLY A 282 -29.91 13.06 18.16
N GLY A 283 -28.83 13.81 18.37
CA GLY A 283 -27.47 13.25 18.50
C GLY A 283 -27.30 12.25 19.64
N GLU A 284 -27.93 12.46 20.80
CA GLU A 284 -27.78 11.58 21.97
C GLU A 284 -28.49 10.23 21.80
N ALA A 285 -29.71 10.23 21.25
CA ALA A 285 -30.47 9.00 21.05
C ALA A 285 -29.96 8.17 19.86
N ALA A 286 -29.34 8.82 18.85
CA ALA A 286 -28.71 8.13 17.73
C ALA A 286 -27.51 7.27 18.14
N LYS A 287 -26.76 7.66 19.19
CA LYS A 287 -25.63 6.89 19.74
C LYS A 287 -26.06 5.48 20.17
N TRP A 288 -27.24 5.35 20.76
CA TRP A 288 -27.75 4.07 21.25
C TRP A 288 -28.19 3.15 20.11
N GLY A 289 -28.82 3.69 19.06
CA GLY A 289 -29.30 2.90 17.90
C GLY A 289 -28.18 2.21 17.11
N ALA A 290 -27.04 2.87 16.93
CA ALA A 290 -25.88 2.31 16.23
C ALA A 290 -25.27 1.07 16.91
N VAL A 291 -25.50 0.91 18.22
CA VAL A 291 -25.03 -0.26 18.99
C VAL A 291 -25.94 -1.48 18.78
N PHE A 292 -27.23 -1.27 18.51
CA PHE A 292 -28.20 -2.36 18.38
C PHE A 292 -28.29 -2.94 16.96
N GLU A 293 -28.05 -2.16 15.90
CA GLU A 293 -28.12 -2.64 14.52
C GLU A 293 -26.97 -3.59 14.13
N ASN A 294 -25.81 -3.50 14.78
CA ASN A 294 -24.71 -4.45 14.57
C ASN A 294 -25.02 -5.89 15.02
N LYS A 295 -26.13 -6.11 15.74
CA LYS A 295 -26.52 -7.44 16.24
C LYS A 295 -27.49 -8.19 15.33
N VAL A 296 -28.06 -7.54 14.32
CA VAL A 296 -29.13 -8.12 13.47
C VAL A 296 -28.57 -8.77 12.20
N THR A 297 -27.31 -8.51 11.84
CA THR A 297 -26.69 -8.98 10.59
C THR A 297 -25.93 -10.31 10.70
N GLU A 298 -25.86 -10.94 11.87
CA GLU A 298 -25.17 -12.26 12.01
C GLU A 298 -26.01 -13.46 11.51
N ASP A 299 -27.31 -13.27 11.23
CA ASP A 299 -28.23 -14.37 10.87
C ASP A 299 -28.67 -14.42 9.39
N LEU A 300 -28.03 -13.66 8.49
CA LEU A 300 -28.28 -13.79 7.04
C LEU A 300 -27.23 -14.71 6.41
N ASP A 301 -27.55 -16.00 6.46
CA ASP A 301 -26.96 -17.10 5.69
C ASP A 301 -27.07 -16.79 4.18
N GLU A 302 -26.07 -16.10 3.62
CA GLU A 302 -25.95 -15.88 2.18
C GLU A 302 -25.47 -17.18 1.50
N GLY A 303 -26.44 -18.07 1.30
CA GLY A 303 -26.34 -19.20 0.41
C GLY A 303 -25.92 -18.78 -1.00
N PHE A 304 -24.90 -19.47 -1.50
CA PHE A 304 -24.43 -19.46 -2.87
C PHE A 304 -25.58 -19.45 -3.91
N TYR A 305 -25.49 -18.53 -4.86
CA TYR A 305 -25.76 -18.79 -6.28
C TYR A 305 -24.74 -18.04 -7.15
#